data_AF-A0A2J8AHZ0-F1
#
_entry.id   AF-A0A2J8AHZ0-F1
#
_cell.length_a   1.000
_cell.length_b   1.000
_cell.length_c   1.000
_cell.angle_alpha   90.00
_cell.angle_beta   90.00
_cell.angle_gamma   90.00
#
_symmetry.space_group_name_H-M   'P 1'
#
loop_
_entity.id
_entity.type
_entity.pdbx_description
1 polymer ?
#
loop_
_entity_poly.entity_id
_entity_poly.type
_entity_poly.pdbx_seq_one_letter_code
_entity_poly.pdbx_strand_id
1 'polypeptide(L)'
;MIADSLKSHVLAAARASSKDPEPSELDPERLAGVARGLEEAVFRVHGSGDGGGGYKGQLRMLAGALKHADGVAADLLRGSLDPLDMAKADSRALAPASVRAQAEELERRKRQELEAWEKLAGQGGGASVYKSAGTVCPSCGGFGAMVHNVLSGGTYAQERVQIQKFVCDHCGSTWRNE
;
A
#
# COMPACT_ATOMS: atom_id res chain seq x y z
N MET A 1 18.04 2.93 26.97
CA MET A 1 17.96 1.78 26.04
C MET A 1 17.59 2.15 24.59
N ILE A 2 16.92 3.27 24.30
CA ILE A 2 16.62 3.64 22.89
C ILE A 2 17.71 4.53 22.27
N ALA A 3 18.39 5.38 23.04
CA ALA A 3 19.54 6.18 22.58
C ALA A 3 20.67 5.32 21.98
N ASP A 4 20.96 4.17 22.59
CA ASP A 4 21.95 3.21 22.07
C ASP A 4 21.51 2.59 20.72
N SER A 5 20.20 2.54 20.44
CA SER A 5 19.67 1.99 19.20
C SER A 5 20.00 2.88 18.02
N LEU A 6 19.77 4.20 18.09
CA LEU A 6 20.07 5.10 16.96
C LEU A 6 21.57 5.13 16.63
N LYS A 7 22.43 5.22 17.65
CA LYS A 7 23.88 5.15 17.46
C LYS A 7 24.29 3.88 16.72
N SER A 8 23.74 2.73 17.09
CA SER A 8 24.01 1.45 16.43
C SER A 8 23.57 1.45 14.96
N HIS A 9 22.43 2.08 14.65
CA HIS A 9 21.90 2.16 13.29
C HIS A 9 22.68 3.12 12.42
N VAL A 10 23.10 4.28 12.94
CA VAL A 10 23.98 5.23 12.23
C VAL A 10 25.32 4.59 11.90
N LEU A 11 25.92 3.85 12.85
CA LEU A 11 27.16 3.10 12.63
C LEU A 11 26.99 2.01 11.56
N ALA A 12 25.89 1.24 11.62
CA ALA A 12 25.60 0.21 10.63
C ALA A 12 25.40 0.81 9.23
N ALA A 13 24.71 1.95 9.15
CA ALA A 13 24.48 2.65 7.90
C ALA A 13 25.78 3.17 7.27
N ALA A 14 26.69 3.69 8.10
CA ALA A 14 27.99 4.17 7.66
C ALA A 14 28.86 3.07 7.06
N ARG A 15 28.79 1.85 7.63
CA ARG A 15 29.46 0.65 7.11
C ARG A 15 28.84 0.14 5.81
N ALA A 16 27.54 0.35 5.59
CA ALA A 16 26.84 -0.16 4.42
C ALA A 16 26.87 0.81 3.22
N SER A 17 26.94 2.13 3.47
CA SER A 17 27.02 3.18 2.44
C SER A 17 28.38 3.25 1.75
N SER A 18 29.43 2.86 2.48
CA SER A 18 30.77 2.73 1.96
C SER A 18 30.91 1.35 1.31
N LYS A 19 31.11 1.32 0.00
CA LYS A 19 31.28 0.09 -0.79
C LYS A 19 32.68 -0.53 -0.61
N ASP A 20 33.19 -0.48 0.62
CA ASP A 20 34.57 -0.58 1.16
C ASP A 20 35.08 0.77 1.69
N PRO A 21 35.00 1.03 3.02
CA PRO A 21 35.86 1.99 3.68
C PRO A 21 37.02 1.24 4.36
N GLU A 22 38.23 1.79 4.27
CA GLU A 22 39.21 1.55 5.32
C GLU A 22 38.60 2.08 6.64
N PRO A 23 38.57 1.28 7.74
CA PRO A 23 37.94 1.66 9.02
C PRO A 23 38.42 3.00 9.63
N SER A 24 39.52 3.56 9.12
CA SER A 24 40.11 4.84 9.52
C SER A 24 39.31 6.08 9.12
N GLU A 25 38.36 5.99 8.17
CA GLU A 25 37.55 7.16 7.73
C GLU A 25 36.26 7.37 8.54
N LEU A 26 35.87 6.38 9.35
CA LEU A 26 34.67 6.46 10.19
C LEU A 26 35.02 6.99 11.58
N ASP A 27 35.13 8.31 11.72
CA ASP A 27 35.33 8.95 13.03
C ASP A 27 34.16 8.61 13.99
N PRO A 28 34.40 7.80 15.04
CA PRO A 28 33.36 7.37 15.96
C PRO A 28 32.73 8.54 16.74
N GLU A 29 33.48 9.61 16.99
CA GLU A 29 33.00 10.80 17.71
C GLU A 29 32.03 11.59 16.84
N ARG A 30 32.38 11.78 15.55
CA ARG A 30 31.48 12.38 14.56
C ARG A 30 30.17 11.60 14.44
N LEU A 31 30.22 10.28 14.34
CA LEU A 31 29.01 9.44 14.23
C LEU A 31 28.15 9.49 15.49
N ALA A 32 28.77 9.53 16.68
CA ALA A 32 28.07 9.74 17.93
C ALA A 32 27.45 11.15 18.03
N GLY A 33 28.10 12.17 17.45
CA GLY A 33 27.55 13.52 17.30
C GLY A 33 26.28 13.54 16.45
N VAL A 34 26.33 12.94 15.27
CA VAL A 34 25.18 12.84 14.35
C VAL A 34 24.01 12.11 15.00
N ALA A 35 24.26 10.97 15.66
CA ALA A 35 23.22 10.21 16.34
C ALA A 35 22.54 11.02 17.46
N ARG A 36 23.31 11.77 18.26
CA ARG A 36 22.77 12.65 19.30
C ARG A 36 21.95 13.79 18.73
N GLY A 37 22.44 14.44 17.67
CA GLY A 37 21.72 15.52 16.99
C GLY A 37 20.38 15.05 16.43
N LEU A 38 20.34 13.84 15.87
CA LEU A 38 19.10 13.23 15.39
C LEU A 38 18.12 12.89 16.52
N GLU A 39 18.61 12.32 17.62
CA GLU A 39 17.77 12.01 18.78
C GLU A 39 17.17 13.29 19.39
N GLU A 40 17.97 14.35 19.55
CA GLU A 40 17.51 15.64 20.05
C GLU A 40 16.46 16.26 19.12
N ALA A 41 16.67 16.20 17.80
CA ALA A 41 15.71 16.69 16.82
C ALA A 41 14.37 15.94 16.91
N VAL A 42 14.39 14.62 17.05
CA VAL A 42 13.19 13.80 17.20
C VAL A 42 12.48 14.10 18.51
N PHE A 43 13.22 14.25 19.60
CA PHE A 43 12.65 14.65 20.90
C PHE A 43 12.01 16.04 20.82
N ARG A 44 12.62 16.98 20.12
CA ARG A 44 12.08 18.34 19.93
C ARG A 44 10.76 18.35 19.16
N VAL A 45 10.62 17.50 18.13
CA VAL A 45 9.43 17.47 17.28
C VAL A 45 8.31 16.61 17.89
N HIS A 46 8.66 15.47 18.49
CA HIS A 46 7.69 14.43 18.89
C HIS A 46 7.67 14.12 20.39
N GLY A 47 8.49 14.80 21.20
CA GLY A 47 8.68 14.51 22.63
C GLY A 47 7.61 15.10 23.55
N SER A 48 6.84 16.09 23.08
CA SER A 48 5.86 16.83 23.91
C SER A 48 4.47 16.17 24.03
N GLY A 49 4.25 14.99 23.44
CA GLY A 49 2.95 14.31 23.47
C GLY A 49 2.73 13.44 24.72
N ASP A 50 1.47 13.36 25.19
CA ASP A 50 0.97 12.74 26.44
C ASP A 50 1.19 11.22 26.63
N GLY A 51 2.19 10.63 25.98
CA GLY A 51 2.55 9.23 26.20
C GLY A 51 3.85 8.79 25.54
N GLY A 52 4.66 9.71 25.00
CA GLY A 52 5.91 9.39 24.30
C GLY A 52 5.74 8.47 23.07
N GLY A 53 4.50 8.27 22.61
CA GLY A 53 4.17 7.38 21.49
C GLY A 53 4.71 7.90 20.16
N GLY A 54 4.56 9.20 19.90
CA GLY A 54 5.11 9.86 18.71
C GLY A 54 6.63 9.76 18.66
N TYR A 55 7.31 10.09 19.77
CA TYR A 55 8.76 9.94 19.90
C TYR A 55 9.25 8.52 19.59
N LYS A 56 8.66 7.50 20.25
CA LYS A 56 9.05 6.09 20.03
C LYS A 56 8.73 5.61 18.61
N GLY A 57 7.61 6.05 18.03
CA GLY A 57 7.22 5.73 16.66
C GLY A 57 8.22 6.28 15.65
N GLN A 58 8.56 7.58 15.77
CA GLN A 58 9.52 8.25 14.90
C GLN A 58 10.91 7.61 14.98
N LEU A 59 11.38 7.29 16.19
CA LEU A 59 12.67 6.61 16.37
C LEU A 59 12.74 5.26 15.67
N ARG A 60 11.67 4.45 15.74
CA ARG A 60 11.62 3.16 15.03
C ARG A 60 11.63 3.33 13.52
N MET A 61 10.90 4.33 13.01
CA MET A 61 10.87 4.63 11.58
C MET A 61 12.26 5.06 11.08
N LEU A 62 12.92 5.97 11.79
CA LEU A 62 14.28 6.41 11.46
C LEU A 62 15.29 5.27 11.54
N ALA A 63 15.21 4.44 12.59
CA ALA A 63 16.03 3.23 12.70
C ALA A 63 15.83 2.27 11.53
N GLY A 64 14.60 2.17 11.00
CA GLY A 64 14.31 1.41 9.77
C GLY A 64 14.94 2.04 8.53
N ALA A 65 14.74 3.35 8.34
CA ALA A 65 15.26 4.09 7.20
C ALA A 65 16.80 4.06 7.12
N LEU A 66 17.48 4.16 8.27
CA LEU A 66 18.94 4.11 8.36
C LEU A 66 19.53 2.74 7.97
N LYS A 67 18.75 1.66 7.92
CA LYS A 67 19.25 0.34 7.48
C LYS A 67 19.53 0.30 5.98
N HIS A 68 19.00 1.25 5.21
CA HIS A 68 19.15 1.31 3.77
C HIS A 68 20.27 2.29 3.40
N ALA A 69 21.37 1.74 2.88
CA ALA A 69 22.56 2.48 2.49
C ALA A 69 22.31 3.47 1.33
N ASP A 70 21.35 3.16 0.46
CA ASP A 70 20.87 3.96 -0.67
C ASP A 70 19.73 4.92 -0.29
N GLY A 71 19.34 4.92 0.99
CA GLY A 71 18.33 5.83 1.53
C GLY A 71 18.93 7.07 2.21
N VAL A 72 18.20 7.62 3.17
CA VAL A 72 18.57 8.85 3.90
C VAL A 72 19.84 8.75 4.73
N ALA A 73 20.37 7.54 4.95
CA ALA A 73 21.60 7.32 5.67
C ALA A 73 22.82 7.99 5.02
N ALA A 74 22.96 7.86 3.70
CA ALA A 74 24.11 8.41 2.98
C ALA A 74 24.12 9.95 3.06
N ASP A 75 22.96 10.58 2.96
CA ASP A 75 22.82 12.04 2.99
C ASP A 75 23.02 12.60 4.40
N LEU A 76 22.51 11.90 5.42
CA LEU A 76 22.76 12.25 6.82
C LEU A 76 24.26 12.19 7.15
N LEU A 77 24.96 11.14 6.72
CA LEU A 77 26.39 10.96 6.99
C LEU A 77 27.27 11.96 6.23
N ARG A 78 26.87 12.34 5.01
CA ARG A 78 27.51 13.41 4.23
C ARG A 78 27.23 14.81 4.80
N GLY A 79 26.30 14.94 5.74
CA GLY A 79 25.88 16.22 6.32
C GLY A 79 25.02 17.06 5.36
N SER A 80 24.50 16.46 4.29
CA SER A 80 23.64 17.14 3.31
C SER A 80 22.17 17.19 3.73
N LEU A 81 21.81 16.50 4.81
CA LEU A 81 20.45 16.45 5.35
C LEU A 81 20.45 16.88 6.82
N ASP A 82 19.63 17.88 7.15
CA ASP A 82 19.48 18.39 8.52
C ASP A 82 18.72 17.33 9.37
N PRO A 83 19.25 16.94 10.55
CA PRO A 83 18.54 16.08 11.50
C PRO A 83 17.13 16.55 11.85
N LEU A 84 16.87 17.87 11.85
CA LEU A 84 15.54 18.42 12.11
C LEU A 84 14.55 18.14 10.98
N ASP A 85 15.00 18.18 9.74
CA ASP A 85 14.16 17.84 8.58
C ASP A 85 13.85 16.35 8.57
N MET A 86 14.81 15.50 8.93
CA MET A 86 14.58 14.07 9.12
C MET A 86 13.58 13.76 10.23
N ALA A 87 13.63 14.53 11.33
CA ALA A 87 12.68 14.35 12.43
C ALA A 87 11.23 14.67 12.01
N LYS A 88 11.03 15.54 11.02
CA LYS A 88 9.70 15.90 10.47
C LYS A 88 9.28 15.03 9.29
N ALA A 89 10.23 14.35 8.65
CA ALA A 89 9.97 13.52 7.48
C ALA A 89 9.04 12.35 7.80
N ASP A 90 8.18 12.03 6.84
CA ASP A 90 7.30 10.86 6.88
C ASP A 90 8.01 9.60 6.34
N SER A 91 7.31 8.46 6.41
CA SER A 91 7.86 7.18 5.97
C SER A 91 8.18 7.13 4.48
N ARG A 92 7.48 7.91 3.65
CA ARG A 92 7.69 7.95 2.19
C ARG A 92 8.92 8.80 1.85
N ALA A 93 9.12 9.92 2.53
CA ALA A 93 10.28 10.78 2.38
C ALA A 93 11.57 10.09 2.82
N LEU A 94 11.50 9.31 3.90
CA LEU A 94 12.64 8.54 4.44
C LEU A 94 12.97 7.26 3.66
N ALA A 95 12.08 6.82 2.76
CA ALA A 95 12.29 5.61 1.98
C ALA A 95 13.37 5.79 0.89
N PRO A 96 14.13 4.74 0.56
CA PRO A 96 15.07 4.76 -0.56
C PRO A 96 14.39 5.08 -1.89
N ALA A 97 15.13 5.68 -2.83
CA ALA A 97 14.59 6.09 -4.13
C ALA A 97 13.94 4.91 -4.90
N SER A 98 14.54 3.73 -4.83
CA SER A 98 14.02 2.48 -5.42
C SER A 98 12.66 2.08 -4.85
N VAL A 99 12.50 2.18 -3.53
CA VAL A 99 11.25 1.87 -2.81
C VAL A 99 10.17 2.90 -3.12
N ARG A 100 10.53 4.19 -3.20
CA ARG A 100 9.59 5.25 -3.60
C ARG A 100 9.06 5.02 -5.01
N ALA A 101 9.94 4.68 -5.96
CA ALA A 101 9.56 4.38 -7.33
C ALA A 101 8.62 3.15 -7.41
N GLN A 102 8.89 2.09 -6.63
CA GLN A 102 8.00 0.93 -6.56
C GLN A 102 6.64 1.27 -5.95
N ALA A 103 6.59 2.10 -4.91
CA ALA A 103 5.34 2.54 -4.31
C ALA A 103 4.49 3.36 -5.29
N GLU A 104 5.13 4.26 -6.05
CA GLU A 104 4.47 5.05 -7.11
C GLU A 104 3.91 4.17 -8.23
N GLU A 105 4.69 3.19 -8.68
CA GLU A 105 4.23 2.23 -9.69
C GLU A 105 3.07 1.37 -9.18
N LEU A 106 3.10 0.95 -7.91
CA LEU A 106 2.00 0.23 -7.28
C LEU A 106 0.75 1.10 -7.16
N GLU A 107 0.88 2.37 -6.78
CA GLU A 107 -0.22 3.33 -6.73
C GLU A 107 -0.82 3.58 -8.12
N ARG A 108 0.03 3.72 -9.15
CA ARG A 108 -0.39 3.85 -10.54
C ARG A 108 -1.16 2.62 -10.99
N ARG A 109 -0.64 1.42 -10.73
CA ARG A 109 -1.29 0.16 -11.07
C ARG A 109 -2.62 0.00 -10.37
N LYS A 110 -2.70 0.28 -9.06
CA LYS A 110 -3.97 0.27 -8.30
C LYS A 110 -4.99 1.23 -8.88
N ARG A 111 -4.56 2.43 -9.29
CA ARG A 111 -5.45 3.40 -9.93
C ARG A 111 -5.97 2.88 -11.27
N GLN A 112 -5.11 2.29 -12.08
CA GLN A 112 -5.51 1.68 -13.34
C GLN A 112 -6.45 0.49 -13.14
N GLU A 113 -6.21 -0.34 -12.12
CA GLU A 113 -7.09 -1.45 -11.74
C GLU A 113 -8.45 -0.93 -11.25
N LEU A 114 -8.48 0.14 -10.45
CA LEU A 114 -9.72 0.78 -10.01
C LEU A 114 -10.47 1.44 -11.17
N GLU A 115 -9.80 2.18 -12.04
CA GLU A 115 -10.41 2.77 -13.24
C GLU A 115 -10.92 1.70 -14.20
N ALA A 116 -10.18 0.60 -14.36
CA ALA A 116 -10.63 -0.56 -15.12
C ALA A 116 -11.85 -1.20 -14.46
N TRP A 117 -11.86 -1.31 -13.13
CA TRP A 117 -13.00 -1.82 -12.38
C TRP A 117 -14.22 -0.90 -12.47
N GLU A 118 -14.04 0.42 -12.38
CA GLU A 118 -15.10 1.42 -12.56
C GLU A 118 -15.63 1.43 -14.00
N LYS A 119 -14.76 1.29 -15.00
CA LYS A 119 -15.20 1.11 -16.40
C LYS A 119 -15.92 -0.20 -16.59
N LEU A 120 -15.46 -1.30 -16.00
CA LEU A 120 -16.17 -2.58 -16.02
C LEU A 120 -17.47 -2.55 -15.22
N ALA A 121 -17.58 -1.75 -14.17
CA ALA A 121 -18.81 -1.53 -13.41
C ALA A 121 -19.78 -0.57 -14.13
N GLY A 122 -19.25 0.38 -14.90
CA GLY A 122 -20.02 1.33 -15.70
C GLY A 122 -20.44 0.81 -17.08
N GLN A 123 -19.64 -0.07 -17.69
CA GLN A 123 -19.98 -0.81 -18.92
C GLN A 123 -20.67 -2.14 -18.61
N GLY A 124 -20.33 -2.77 -17.50
CA GLY A 124 -20.99 -3.94 -16.96
C GLY A 124 -22.15 -3.51 -16.08
N GLY A 125 -23.32 -3.37 -16.70
CA GLY A 125 -24.55 -3.71 -15.99
C GLY A 125 -24.37 -5.09 -15.39
N GLY A 126 -24.05 -5.16 -14.08
CA GLY A 126 -23.85 -6.41 -13.33
C GLY A 126 -25.09 -7.32 -13.34
N ALA A 127 -26.21 -6.79 -13.83
CA ALA A 127 -27.27 -7.54 -14.47
C ALA A 127 -27.59 -6.86 -15.81
N SER A 128 -27.33 -7.52 -16.94
CA SER A 128 -28.01 -7.12 -18.18
C SER A 128 -29.33 -7.86 -18.23
N VAL A 129 -30.41 -7.09 -18.44
CA VAL A 129 -31.77 -7.60 -18.52
C VAL A 129 -32.26 -7.45 -19.95
N TYR A 130 -32.67 -8.55 -20.57
CA TYR A 130 -33.29 -8.52 -21.89
C TYR A 130 -34.55 -9.39 -21.90
N LYS A 131 -35.48 -9.10 -22.81
CA LYS A 131 -36.65 -9.95 -23.01
C LYS A 131 -36.37 -10.99 -24.08
N SER A 132 -36.64 -12.25 -23.76
CA SER A 132 -36.62 -13.36 -24.71
C SER A 132 -38.05 -13.78 -25.03
N ALA A 133 -38.51 -13.56 -26.26
CA ALA A 133 -39.82 -14.01 -26.73
C ALA A 133 -39.86 -15.50 -27.10
N GLY A 134 -38.70 -16.13 -27.29
CA GLY A 134 -38.57 -17.53 -27.72
C GLY A 134 -38.48 -18.55 -26.60
N THR A 135 -38.47 -18.13 -25.33
CA THR A 135 -38.31 -19.03 -24.19
C THR A 135 -39.67 -19.47 -23.65
N VAL A 136 -39.83 -20.78 -23.44
CA VAL A 136 -41.04 -21.39 -22.87
C VAL A 136 -40.86 -21.60 -21.38
N CYS A 137 -41.83 -21.14 -20.59
CA CYS A 137 -41.81 -21.34 -19.15
C CYS A 137 -42.08 -22.81 -18.79
N PRO A 138 -41.21 -23.47 -18.01
CA PRO A 138 -41.41 -24.87 -17.62
C PRO A 138 -42.60 -25.07 -16.67
N SER A 139 -43.06 -24.02 -15.97
CA SER A 139 -44.14 -24.13 -14.99
C SER A 139 -45.54 -23.94 -15.59
N CYS A 140 -45.69 -23.03 -16.56
CA CYS A 140 -47.01 -22.68 -17.11
C CYS A 140 -47.13 -22.83 -18.64
N GLY A 141 -46.03 -23.17 -19.33
CA GLY A 141 -46.01 -23.28 -20.79
C GLY A 141 -46.12 -21.95 -21.54
N GLY A 142 -46.16 -20.81 -20.84
CA GLY A 142 -46.22 -19.48 -21.44
C GLY A 142 -44.96 -19.11 -22.22
N PHE A 143 -45.13 -18.38 -23.32
CA PHE A 143 -44.04 -17.89 -24.16
C PHE A 143 -43.60 -16.50 -23.73
N GLY A 144 -42.30 -16.33 -23.46
CA GLY A 144 -41.73 -15.06 -23.04
C GLY A 144 -41.13 -15.12 -21.63
N ALA A 145 -39.89 -14.64 -21.51
CA ALA A 145 -39.21 -14.49 -20.25
C ALA A 145 -38.32 -13.24 -20.22
N MET A 146 -38.25 -12.60 -19.06
CA MET A 146 -37.19 -11.64 -18.74
C MET A 146 -35.94 -12.40 -18.32
N VAL A 147 -34.83 -12.16 -19.00
CA VAL A 147 -33.55 -12.84 -18.77
C VAL A 147 -32.58 -11.90 -18.12
N HIS A 148 -32.07 -12.29 -16.95
CA HIS A 148 -31.04 -11.59 -16.21
C HIS A 148 -29.72 -12.34 -16.37
N ASN A 149 -28.75 -11.74 -17.03
CA ASN A 149 -27.38 -12.23 -17.01
C ASN A 149 -26.71 -11.76 -15.72
N VAL A 150 -26.41 -12.68 -14.80
CA VAL A 150 -25.78 -12.35 -13.52
C VAL A 150 -24.51 -13.14 -13.33
N LEU A 151 -23.51 -12.55 -12.69
CA LEU A 151 -22.30 -13.27 -12.29
C LEU A 151 -22.63 -14.12 -11.06
N SER A 152 -22.44 -15.44 -11.19
CA SER A 152 -22.53 -16.39 -10.09
C SER A 152 -21.17 -16.53 -9.41
N GLY A 153 -21.18 -16.51 -8.09
CA GLY A 153 -20.00 -16.51 -7.22
C GLY A 153 -20.18 -15.47 -6.12
N GLY A 154 -20.11 -15.88 -4.86
CA GLY A 154 -20.20 -14.96 -3.72
C GLY A 154 -19.04 -13.95 -3.69
N THR A 155 -19.04 -13.05 -2.71
CA THR A 155 -18.03 -11.98 -2.55
C THR A 155 -16.57 -12.50 -2.57
N TYR A 156 -16.37 -13.77 -2.21
CA TYR A 156 -15.06 -14.42 -2.12
C TYR A 156 -14.80 -15.54 -3.16
N ALA A 157 -15.62 -15.64 -4.21
CA ALA A 157 -15.42 -16.67 -5.23
C ALA A 157 -14.14 -16.39 -6.05
N GLN A 158 -13.23 -17.38 -6.11
CA GLN A 158 -11.99 -17.32 -6.90
C GLN A 158 -12.27 -17.37 -8.41
N GLU A 159 -13.34 -18.04 -8.81
CA GLU A 159 -13.83 -18.07 -10.19
C GLU A 159 -15.28 -17.61 -10.23
N ARG A 160 -15.61 -16.76 -11.21
CA ARG A 160 -16.97 -16.24 -11.42
C ARG A 160 -17.47 -16.71 -12.77
N VAL A 161 -18.64 -17.35 -12.77
CA VAL A 161 -19.28 -17.84 -13.99
C VAL A 161 -20.53 -17.01 -14.26
N GLN A 162 -20.70 -16.54 -15.49
CA GLN A 162 -21.92 -15.85 -15.90
C GLN A 162 -23.05 -16.87 -16.04
N ILE A 163 -24.14 -16.66 -15.30
CA ILE A 163 -25.36 -17.48 -15.38
C ILE A 163 -26.54 -16.65 -15.88
N GLN A 164 -27.51 -17.31 -16.49
CA GLN A 164 -28.77 -16.71 -16.90
C GLN A 164 -29.89 -17.13 -15.95
N LYS A 165 -30.55 -16.14 -15.34
CA LYS A 165 -31.79 -16.33 -14.59
C LYS A 165 -32.95 -15.83 -15.42
N PHE A 166 -33.95 -16.67 -15.61
CA PHE A 166 -35.16 -16.36 -16.35
C PHE A 166 -36.30 -16.10 -15.38
N VAL A 167 -37.18 -15.16 -15.73
CA VAL A 167 -38.43 -14.85 -15.03
C VAL A 167 -39.57 -14.89 -16.06
N CYS A 168 -40.58 -15.72 -15.84
CA CYS A 168 -41.70 -15.85 -16.78
C CYS A 168 -42.56 -14.58 -16.80
N ASP A 169 -42.86 -14.07 -17.99
CA ASP A 169 -43.73 -12.89 -18.16
C ASP A 169 -45.21 -13.18 -17.79
N HIS A 170 -45.63 -14.45 -17.74
CA HIS A 170 -47.01 -14.86 -17.50
C HIS A 170 -47.32 -15.25 -16.06
N CYS A 171 -46.49 -16.10 -15.45
CA CYS A 171 -46.73 -16.62 -14.10
C CYS A 171 -45.68 -16.18 -13.07
N GLY A 172 -44.64 -15.44 -13.48
CA GLY A 172 -43.58 -14.97 -12.60
C GLY A 172 -42.66 -16.07 -12.05
N SER A 173 -42.78 -17.32 -12.49
CA SER A 173 -41.85 -18.38 -12.07
C SER A 173 -40.43 -18.06 -12.53
N THR A 174 -39.43 -18.49 -11.76
CA THR A 174 -38.03 -18.24 -12.07
C THR A 174 -37.26 -19.54 -12.23
N TRP A 175 -36.34 -19.58 -13.19
CA TRP A 175 -35.47 -20.74 -13.44
C TRP A 175 -34.12 -20.29 -13.97
N ARG A 176 -33.20 -21.24 -14.14
CA ARG A 176 -31.85 -21.02 -14.69
C ARG A 176 -31.64 -21.94 -15.87
N ASN A 177 -30.75 -21.55 -16.79
CA ASN A 177 -30.13 -22.54 -17.67
C ASN A 177 -29.08 -23.28 -16.84
N GLU A 178 -29.09 -24.62 -16.91
CA GLU A 178 -27.97 -25.44 -16.44
C GLU A 178 -26.75 -25.26 -17.35
#